data_AF-A0A376BWF6-F1
#
_entry.id   AF-A0A376BWF6-F1
#
_cell.length_a   1.000
_cell.length_b   1.000
_cell.length_c   1.000
_cell.angle_alpha   90.00
_cell.angle_beta   90.00
_cell.angle_gamma   90.00
#
_symmetry.space_group_name_H-M   'P 1'
#
loop_
_entity.id
_entity.type
_entity.pdbx_description
1 polymer ?
#
loop_
_entity_poly.entity_id
_entity_poly.type
_entity_poly.pdbx_seq_one_letter_code
_entity_poly.pdbx_strand_id
1 'polypeptide(L)'
;MNKDNPTEQYRTMLENLPQQPENLQQLEAIAENGNAEVMYILGWCYFKGEYLPKDLDKSQYWLEKAKVAGDKRAEELLIYCKFLQTLRN
;
A
#
# COMPACT_ATOMS: atom_id res chain seq x y z
N MET A 1 9.66 -8.25 18.42
CA MET A 1 8.77 -7.40 17.60
C MET A 1 9.58 -6.96 16.40
N ASN A 2 9.36 -7.60 15.24
CA ASN A 2 10.01 -7.19 13.99
C ASN A 2 9.43 -5.85 13.57
N LYS A 3 10.25 -4.80 13.55
CA LYS A 3 9.87 -3.47 13.06
C LYS A 3 9.78 -3.41 11.53
N ASP A 4 10.02 -4.54 10.86
CA ASP A 4 10.14 -4.65 9.41
C ASP A 4 8.86 -5.15 8.73
N ASN A 5 7.79 -5.43 9.50
CA ASN A 5 6.49 -5.82 8.94
C ASN A 5 5.44 -4.73 9.26
N PRO A 6 5.24 -3.72 8.39
CA PRO A 6 4.23 -2.67 8.57
C PRO A 6 2.81 -3.21 8.73
N THR A 7 2.62 -4.47 8.38
CA THR A 7 1.33 -5.13 8.31
C THR A 7 0.76 -5.53 9.66
N GLU A 8 1.53 -5.67 10.76
CA GLU A 8 1.01 -6.31 11.99
C GLU A 8 -0.22 -5.63 12.60
N GLN A 9 -0.28 -4.29 12.59
CA GLN A 9 -1.41 -3.55 13.14
C GLN A 9 -2.68 -3.68 12.28
N TYR A 10 -2.52 -3.82 10.97
CA TYR A 10 -3.61 -3.84 9.99
C TYR A 10 -3.84 -5.24 9.39
N ARG A 11 -3.08 -6.24 9.85
CA ARG A 11 -3.04 -7.62 9.33
C ARG A 11 -4.44 -8.20 9.25
N THR A 12 -5.17 -8.13 10.35
CA THR A 12 -6.54 -8.65 10.43
C THR A 12 -7.49 -7.95 9.47
N MET A 13 -7.34 -6.64 9.26
CA MET A 13 -8.16 -5.90 8.29
C MET A 13 -7.84 -6.33 6.86
N LEU A 14 -6.55 -6.50 6.55
CA LEU A 14 -6.05 -6.90 5.24
C LEU A 14 -6.43 -8.35 4.88
N GLU A 15 -6.23 -9.29 5.81
CA GLU A 15 -6.57 -10.71 5.61
C GLU A 15 -8.06 -10.92 5.35
N ASN A 16 -8.91 -10.10 5.96
CA ASN A 16 -10.35 -10.15 5.79
C ASN A 16 -10.87 -9.28 4.63
N LEU A 17 -10.02 -8.57 3.88
CA LEU A 17 -10.45 -7.74 2.73
C LEU A 17 -11.34 -8.48 1.72
N PRO A 18 -11.06 -9.74 1.35
CA PRO A 18 -11.93 -10.47 0.41
C PRO A 18 -13.34 -10.74 0.97
N GLN A 19 -13.50 -10.84 2.28
CA GLN A 19 -14.76 -11.11 2.96
C GLN A 19 -15.46 -9.83 3.45
N GLN A 20 -14.70 -8.76 3.67
CA GLN A 20 -15.13 -7.50 4.26
C GLN A 20 -14.55 -6.31 3.47
N PRO A 21 -15.17 -5.92 2.35
CA PRO A 21 -14.71 -4.80 1.54
C PRO A 21 -14.75 -3.46 2.30
N GLU A 22 -15.52 -3.35 3.38
CA GLU A 22 -15.52 -2.20 4.28
C GLU A 22 -14.16 -1.95 4.94
N ASN A 23 -13.34 -2.99 5.12
CA ASN A 23 -11.98 -2.84 5.64
C ASN A 23 -11.11 -2.01 4.70
N LEU A 24 -11.35 -2.08 3.38
CA LEU A 24 -10.64 -1.24 2.43
C LEU A 24 -10.98 0.24 2.67
N GLN A 25 -12.26 0.56 2.83
CA GLN A 25 -12.70 1.94 3.07
C GLN A 25 -12.13 2.50 4.38
N GLN A 26 -12.04 1.67 5.42
CA GLN A 26 -11.41 2.07 6.68
C GLN A 26 -9.91 2.33 6.52
N LEU A 27 -9.20 1.46 5.80
CA LEU A 27 -7.77 1.64 5.51
C LEU A 27 -7.53 2.89 4.66
N GLU A 28 -8.36 3.13 3.64
CA GLU A 28 -8.31 4.35 2.84
C GLU A 28 -8.56 5.59 3.71
N ALA A 29 -9.54 5.56 4.61
CA ALA A 29 -9.79 6.66 5.54
C ALA A 29 -8.60 6.91 6.49
N ILE A 30 -7.94 5.85 6.99
CA ILE A 30 -6.76 5.99 7.84
C ILE A 30 -5.58 6.58 7.04
N ALA A 31 -5.38 6.10 5.81
CA ALA A 31 -4.37 6.65 4.91
C ALA A 31 -4.63 8.13 4.62
N GLU A 32 -5.86 8.51 4.28
CA GLU A 32 -6.22 9.91 3.99
C GLU A 32 -6.12 10.83 5.22
N ASN A 33 -6.19 10.29 6.44
CA ASN A 33 -5.90 11.02 7.67
C ASN A 33 -4.40 11.25 7.93
N GLY A 34 -3.54 10.96 6.95
CA GLY A 34 -2.10 11.23 7.00
C GLY A 34 -1.25 10.08 7.53
N ASN A 35 -1.81 8.87 7.67
CA ASN A 35 -1.04 7.71 8.11
C ASN A 35 -0.16 7.17 6.97
N ALA A 36 1.11 7.57 6.96
CA ALA A 36 2.09 7.18 5.96
C ALA A 36 2.30 5.66 5.87
N GLU A 37 2.19 4.95 6.98
CA GLU A 37 2.33 3.49 7.03
C GLU A 37 1.16 2.80 6.30
N VAL A 38 -0.07 3.26 6.50
CA VAL A 38 -1.23 2.70 5.79
C VAL A 38 -1.19 3.03 4.29
N MET A 39 -0.73 4.23 3.93
CA MET A 39 -0.45 4.56 2.53
C MET A 39 0.55 3.56 1.92
N TYR A 40 1.67 3.28 2.61
CA TYR A 40 2.65 2.30 2.14
C TYR A 40 2.04 0.90 2.00
N ILE A 41 1.27 0.45 2.99
CA ILE A 41 0.61 -0.87 2.99
C ILE A 41 -0.33 -1.01 1.79
N LEU A 42 -1.22 -0.03 1.56
CA LEU A 42 -2.13 -0.04 0.40
C LEU A 42 -1.34 -0.08 -0.90
N GLY A 43 -0.28 0.73 -1.00
CA GLY A 43 0.64 0.73 -2.13
C GLY A 43 1.27 -0.63 -2.39
N TRP A 44 1.70 -1.32 -1.33
CA TRP A 44 2.30 -2.65 -1.38
C TRP A 44 1.29 -3.75 -1.74
N CYS A 45 0.08 -3.72 -1.20
CA CYS A 45 -0.99 -4.66 -1.53
C CYS A 45 -1.33 -4.60 -3.03
N TYR A 46 -1.55 -3.39 -3.56
CA TYR A 46 -1.78 -3.19 -4.99
C TYR A 46 -0.55 -3.54 -5.85
N PHE A 47 0.66 -3.32 -5.34
CA PHE A 47 1.89 -3.70 -6.04
C PHE A 47 2.02 -5.22 -6.21
N LYS A 48 1.83 -5.97 -5.13
CA LYS A 48 1.98 -7.43 -5.09
C LYS A 48 0.77 -8.16 -5.68
N GLY A 49 -0.41 -7.56 -5.59
CA GLY A 49 -1.67 -8.27 -5.80
C GLY A 49 -2.03 -9.15 -4.60
N GLU A 50 -1.57 -8.77 -3.40
CA GLU A 50 -1.86 -9.49 -2.16
C GLU A 50 -2.99 -8.78 -1.42
N TYR A 51 -4.03 -9.53 -1.06
CA TYR A 51 -5.32 -9.04 -0.50
C TYR A 51 -6.16 -8.16 -1.44
N LEU A 52 -5.51 -7.43 -2.36
CA LEU A 52 -6.14 -6.59 -3.38
C LEU A 52 -5.69 -7.03 -4.77
N PRO A 53 -6.52 -6.86 -5.82
CA PRO A 53 -6.10 -7.10 -7.19
C PRO A 53 -4.86 -6.25 -7.55
N LYS A 54 -3.91 -6.85 -8.25
CA LYS A 54 -2.69 -6.12 -8.68
C LYS A 54 -3.06 -4.93 -9.56
N ASP A 55 -2.63 -3.74 -9.16
CA ASP A 55 -2.91 -2.48 -9.84
C ASP A 55 -1.70 -1.54 -9.64
N LEU A 56 -0.86 -1.41 -10.66
CA LEU A 56 0.36 -0.61 -10.55
C LEU A 56 0.06 0.89 -10.46
N ASP A 57 -1.06 1.36 -11.00
CA ASP A 57 -1.43 2.77 -10.98
C ASP A 57 -1.91 3.18 -9.59
N LYS A 58 -2.76 2.34 -8.96
CA LYS A 58 -3.13 2.53 -7.56
C LYS A 58 -1.96 2.34 -6.61
N SER A 59 -1.08 1.39 -6.90
CA SER A 59 0.17 1.22 -6.14
C SER A 59 1.00 2.49 -6.17
N GLN A 60 1.25 3.04 -7.37
CA GLN A 60 1.99 4.28 -7.53
C GLN A 60 1.34 5.45 -6.77
N TYR A 61 0.01 5.61 -6.87
CA TYR A 61 -0.73 6.66 -6.17
C TYR A 61 -0.49 6.64 -4.66
N TRP A 62 -0.67 5.48 -4.01
CA TRP A 62 -0.49 5.37 -2.57
C TRP A 62 0.98 5.49 -2.14
N LEU A 63 1.91 4.98 -2.94
CA LEU A 63 3.34 5.08 -2.65
C LEU A 63 3.86 6.52 -2.81
N GLU A 64 3.34 7.29 -3.76
CA GLU A 64 3.66 8.71 -3.88
C GLU A 64 3.18 9.50 -2.66
N LYS A 65 1.96 9.23 -2.18
CA LYS A 65 1.47 9.82 -0.92
C LYS A 65 2.32 9.44 0.28
N ALA A 66 2.65 8.16 0.43
CA ALA A 66 3.50 7.67 1.51
C ALA A 66 4.89 8.33 1.49
N LYS A 67 5.49 8.47 0.30
CA LYS A 67 6.77 9.18 0.11
C LYS A 67 6.66 10.65 0.55
N VAL A 68 5.61 11.35 0.14
CA VAL A 68 5.38 12.76 0.55
C VAL A 68 5.19 12.87 2.06
N ALA A 69 4.55 11.89 2.68
CA ALA A 69 4.38 11.80 4.13
C ALA A 69 5.65 11.35 4.89
N GLY A 70 6.77 11.10 4.19
CA GLY A 70 8.07 10.78 4.78
C GLY A 70 8.39 9.30 4.94
N ASP A 71 7.58 8.39 4.37
CA ASP A 71 7.87 6.95 4.39
C ASP A 71 8.96 6.60 3.37
N LYS A 72 10.17 6.32 3.86
CA LYS A 72 11.32 5.97 3.01
C LYS A 72 11.16 4.63 2.29
N ARG A 73 10.39 3.69 2.84
CA ARG A 73 10.12 2.39 2.20
C ARG A 73 9.32 2.57 0.92
N ALA A 74 8.46 3.58 0.91
CA ALA A 74 7.65 3.91 -0.25
C ALA A 74 8.51 4.37 -1.43
N GLU A 75 9.63 5.07 -1.18
CA GLU A 75 10.52 5.51 -2.25
C GLU A 75 11.15 4.32 -3.00
N GLU A 76 11.67 3.33 -2.27
CA GLU A 76 12.25 2.12 -2.87
C GLU A 76 11.23 1.35 -3.70
N LEU A 77 10.03 1.12 -3.14
CA LEU A 77 8.97 0.40 -3.84
C LEU A 77 8.41 1.18 -5.02
N LEU A 78 8.33 2.51 -4.93
CA LEU A 78 7.88 3.39 -6.01
C LEU A 78 8.83 3.34 -7.22
N ILE A 79 10.15 3.29 -7.00
CA ILE A 79 11.13 3.12 -8.07
C ILE A 79 10.86 1.82 -8.83
N TYR A 80 10.65 0.73 -8.11
CA TYR A 80 10.38 -0.57 -8.74
C TYR A 80 9.01 -0.59 -9.44
N CYS A 81 7.99 0.02 -8.86
CA CYS A 81 6.66 0.17 -9.47
C CYS A 81 6.75 0.91 -10.82
N LYS A 82 7.43 2.07 -10.86
CA LYS A 82 7.62 2.87 -12.07
C LYS A 82 8.45 2.15 -13.14
N PHE A 83 9.47 1.40 -12.71
CA PHE A 83 10.26 0.57 -13.62
C PHE A 83 9.38 -0.50 -14.31
N LEU A 84 8.55 -1.22 -13.54
CA LEU A 84 7.65 -2.22 -14.11
C LEU A 84 6.59 -1.64 -15.05
N GLN A 85 6.04 -0.46 -14.74
CA GLN A 85 5.11 0.22 -15.65
C GLN A 85 5.79 0.60 -16.97
N THR A 86 7.06 1.02 -16.93
CA THR A 86 7.82 1.38 -18.14
C THR A 86 8.04 0.17 -19.06
N LEU A 87 8.24 -1.02 -18.50
CA LEU A 87 8.39 -2.27 -19.28
C LEU A 87 7.07 -2.79 -19.89
N ARG A 88 5.93 -2.22 -19.47
CA ARG A 88 4.60 -2.64 -19.92
C ARG A 88 4.13 -1.85 -21.15
N ASN A 89 4.86 -0.80 -21.52
CA ASN A 89 4.64 0.06 -22.69
C ASN A 89 5.55 -0.36 -23.84
#